data_AF-A0A1X9LJ73-F1
#
_entry.id   AF-A0A1X9LJ73-F1
#
_cell.length_a   1.000
_cell.length_b   1.000
_cell.length_c   1.000
_cell.angle_alpha   90.00
_cell.angle_beta   90.00
_cell.angle_gamma   90.00
#
_symmetry.space_group_name_H-M   'P 1'
#
loop_
_entity.id
_entity.type
_entity.pdbx_description
1 polymer ?
#
loop_
_entity_poly.entity_id
_entity_poly.type
_entity_poly.pdbx_seq_one_letter_code
_entity_poly.pdbx_strand_id
1 'polypeptide(L)'
;MSENGPLFSIDRMDVGPDDLPAQLPVRARLVRVIAGPDRPDYCLAVADRPLRHRTSLEQLRAAGVDPASADPQMIKVDEDGAVDLLVFGLVLAARVQGEQLHAGMRGLAAGLAYVVDNTLLRDPVLDLRKALYVAVVDVTDRSDETP
;
A
#
# COMPACT_ATOMS: atom_id res chain seq x y z
N MET A 1 -0.99 13.64 -18.68
CA MET A 1 -1.34 13.11 -17.35
C MET A 1 -0.42 13.82 -16.39
N SER A 2 -0.92 14.66 -15.49
CA SER A 2 -0.04 15.45 -14.63
C SER A 2 0.61 14.52 -13.59
N GLU A 3 1.88 14.19 -13.81
CA GLU A 3 2.73 13.33 -12.96
C GLU A 3 3.23 14.08 -11.70
N ASN A 4 2.36 14.77 -10.97
CA ASN A 4 2.79 15.67 -9.89
C ASN A 4 1.93 15.56 -8.61
N GLY A 5 1.61 14.32 -8.20
CA GLY A 5 1.08 14.07 -6.86
C GLY A 5 2.17 14.19 -5.79
N PRO A 6 1.80 14.52 -4.53
CA PRO A 6 2.77 14.65 -3.44
C PRO A 6 3.57 13.35 -3.27
N LEU A 7 4.88 13.50 -3.08
CA LEU A 7 5.81 12.41 -2.87
C LEU A 7 5.94 12.16 -1.38
N PHE A 8 5.90 10.92 -0.96
CA PHE A 8 6.18 10.54 0.41
C PHE A 8 7.12 9.35 0.47
N SER A 9 7.74 9.16 1.63
CA SER A 9 8.61 8.05 1.93
C SER A 9 8.04 7.26 3.10
N ILE A 10 8.04 5.94 2.97
CA ILE A 10 7.85 5.02 4.08
C ILE A 10 9.24 4.72 4.62
N ASP A 11 9.58 5.29 5.78
CA ASP A 11 10.96 5.27 6.29
C ASP A 11 11.21 4.15 7.29
N ARG A 12 10.16 3.72 7.99
CA ARG A 12 10.24 2.70 9.04
C ARG A 12 8.97 1.86 9.09
N MET A 13 9.12 0.60 9.49
CA MET A 13 8.02 -0.30 9.84
C MET A 13 8.01 -0.50 11.37
N ASP A 14 6.82 -0.42 11.97
CA ASP A 14 6.60 -0.73 13.39
C ASP A 14 6.13 -2.17 13.58
N VAL A 15 5.07 -2.56 12.85
CA VAL A 15 4.53 -3.92 12.82
C VAL A 15 4.31 -4.32 11.37
N GLY A 16 4.71 -5.53 10.96
CA GLY A 16 4.50 -6.01 9.60
C GLY A 16 5.37 -7.23 9.27
N PRO A 17 5.46 -7.62 7.99
CA PRO A 17 6.22 -8.78 7.55
C PRO A 17 7.73 -8.53 7.59
N ASP A 18 8.50 -9.60 7.80
CA ASP A 18 9.97 -9.54 7.88
C ASP A 18 10.63 -9.09 6.56
N ASP A 19 9.94 -9.19 5.43
CA ASP A 19 10.44 -8.79 4.12
C ASP A 19 10.41 -7.27 3.86
N LEU A 20 9.53 -6.52 4.53
CA LEU A 20 9.35 -5.09 4.27
C LEU A 20 10.54 -4.23 4.73
N PRO A 21 11.16 -4.44 5.93
CA PRO A 21 12.29 -3.64 6.38
C PRO A 21 13.47 -3.58 5.40
N ALA A 22 13.74 -4.67 4.69
CA ALA A 22 14.83 -4.75 3.71
C ALA A 22 14.58 -3.90 2.43
N GLN A 23 13.35 -3.41 2.25
CA GLN A 23 12.91 -2.65 1.08
C GLN A 23 12.72 -1.15 1.40
N LEU A 24 12.84 -0.77 2.67
CA LEU A 24 12.77 0.62 3.11
C LEU A 24 14.09 1.37 2.78
N PRO A 25 14.04 2.68 2.52
CA PRO A 25 12.84 3.50 2.40
C PRO A 25 12.09 3.26 1.07
N VAL A 26 10.76 3.27 1.14
CA VAL A 26 9.89 3.17 -0.04
C VAL A 26 9.37 4.55 -0.40
N ARG A 27 9.80 5.06 -1.55
CA ARG A 27 9.24 6.29 -2.13
C ARG A 27 7.99 5.95 -2.92
N ALA A 28 6.91 6.70 -2.68
CA ALA A 28 5.65 6.53 -3.39
C ALA A 28 4.97 7.88 -3.61
N ARG A 29 4.25 7.97 -4.73
CA ARG A 29 3.51 9.16 -5.13
C ARG A 29 2.04 8.96 -4.86
N LEU A 30 1.42 9.92 -4.18
CA LEU A 30 -0.02 9.93 -3.99
C LEU A 30 -0.70 10.14 -5.35
N VAL A 31 -1.58 9.22 -5.71
CA VAL A 31 -2.37 9.30 -6.94
C VAL A 31 -3.74 9.90 -6.65
N ARG A 32 -4.38 9.48 -5.56
CA ARG A 32 -5.74 9.89 -5.23
C ARG A 32 -6.07 9.65 -3.75
N VAL A 33 -6.97 10.47 -3.21
CA VAL A 33 -7.67 10.16 -1.96
C VAL A 33 -9.04 9.53 -2.28
N ILE A 34 -9.35 8.41 -1.64
CA ILE A 34 -10.55 7.61 -1.89
C ILE A 34 -11.27 7.30 -0.57
N ALA A 35 -12.60 7.31 -0.60
CA ALA A 35 -13.41 6.92 0.54
C ALA A 35 -13.47 5.40 0.67
N GLY A 36 -13.24 4.88 1.87
CA GLY A 36 -13.46 3.48 2.21
C GLY A 36 -14.67 3.30 3.14
N PRO A 37 -14.92 2.06 3.57
CA PRO A 37 -16.13 1.72 4.32
C PRO A 37 -16.19 2.36 5.72
N ASP A 38 -15.04 2.59 6.34
CA ASP A 38 -14.92 3.12 7.71
C ASP A 38 -14.41 4.57 7.78
N ARG A 39 -13.72 5.06 6.73
CA ARG A 39 -13.22 6.44 6.68
C ARG A 39 -13.11 6.99 5.25
N PRO A 40 -13.25 8.32 5.07
CA PRO A 40 -13.34 8.93 3.74
C PRO A 40 -11.99 9.28 3.08
N ASP A 41 -10.87 9.04 3.77
CA ASP A 41 -9.57 9.69 3.51
C ASP A 41 -8.41 8.70 3.30
N TYR A 42 -8.67 7.54 2.67
CA TYR A 42 -7.60 6.63 2.28
C TYR A 42 -6.78 7.22 1.13
N CYS A 43 -5.46 7.08 1.25
CA CYS A 43 -4.51 7.53 0.25
C CYS A 43 -4.12 6.36 -0.66
N LEU A 44 -4.46 6.45 -1.95
CA LEU A 44 -3.95 5.57 -2.99
C LEU A 44 -2.66 6.15 -3.55
N ALA A 45 -1.62 5.34 -3.56
CA ALA A 45 -0.31 5.75 -4.01
C ALA A 45 0.37 4.67 -4.85
N VAL A 46 1.40 5.07 -5.58
CA VAL A 46 2.20 4.18 -6.42
C VAL A 46 3.67 4.34 -6.02
N ALA A 47 4.31 3.24 -5.64
CA ALA A 47 5.72 3.18 -5.32
C ALA A 47 6.59 3.35 -6.57
N ASP A 48 7.74 4.01 -6.44
CA ASP A 48 8.70 4.18 -7.56
C ASP A 48 9.36 2.84 -7.95
N ARG A 49 9.43 1.90 -7.01
CA ARG A 49 9.95 0.54 -7.20
C ARG A 49 8.93 -0.46 -6.66
N PRO A 50 8.80 -1.65 -7.28
CA PRO A 50 7.87 -2.65 -6.78
C PRO A 50 8.34 -3.21 -5.44
N LEU A 51 7.38 -3.46 -4.55
CA LEU A 51 7.59 -4.17 -3.31
C LEU A 51 7.32 -5.65 -3.52
N ARG A 52 8.21 -6.47 -2.96
CA ARG A 52 8.07 -7.91 -2.87
C ARG A 52 7.43 -8.23 -1.53
N HIS A 53 6.47 -9.13 -1.53
CA HIS A 53 5.93 -9.65 -0.28
C HIS A 53 5.71 -11.14 -0.40
N ARG A 54 6.28 -11.89 0.55
CA ARG A 54 6.11 -13.34 0.58
C ARG A 54 5.09 -13.69 1.65
N THR A 55 4.06 -14.42 1.25
CA THR A 55 2.96 -14.83 2.11
C THR A 55 2.49 -16.23 1.72
N SER A 56 1.35 -16.65 2.25
CA SER A 56 0.71 -17.93 1.91
C SER A 56 -0.71 -17.71 1.40
N LEU A 57 -1.18 -18.68 0.63
CA LEU A 57 -2.56 -18.71 0.13
C LEU A 57 -3.58 -18.67 1.27
N GLU A 58 -3.27 -19.31 2.40
CA GLU A 58 -4.10 -19.28 3.60
C GLU A 58 -4.22 -17.86 4.15
N GLN A 59 -3.09 -17.13 4.28
CA GLN A 59 -3.08 -15.75 4.79
C GLN A 59 -3.82 -14.78 3.87
N LEU A 60 -3.67 -14.91 2.54
CA LEU A 60 -4.45 -14.10 1.59
C LEU A 60 -5.95 -14.32 1.76
N ARG A 61 -6.37 -15.59 1.84
CA ARG A 61 -7.79 -15.94 2.03
C ARG A 61 -8.32 -15.45 3.37
N ALA A 62 -7.54 -15.55 4.45
CA ALA A 62 -7.89 -15.02 5.76
C ALA A 62 -8.07 -13.48 5.74
N ALA A 63 -7.31 -12.79 4.88
CA ALA A 63 -7.46 -11.37 4.62
C ALA A 63 -8.61 -11.02 3.65
N GLY A 64 -9.35 -12.02 3.14
CA GLY A 64 -10.43 -11.81 2.19
C GLY A 64 -9.97 -11.49 0.76
N VAL A 65 -8.69 -11.71 0.45
CA VAL A 65 -8.10 -11.52 -0.87
C VAL A 65 -8.20 -12.82 -1.65
N ASP A 66 -8.84 -12.75 -2.82
CA ASP A 66 -8.84 -13.86 -3.78
C ASP A 66 -7.69 -13.70 -4.78
N PRO A 67 -6.68 -14.60 -4.77
CA PRO A 67 -5.56 -14.51 -5.69
C PRO A 67 -5.96 -14.72 -7.16
N ALA A 68 -7.09 -15.38 -7.43
CA ALA A 68 -7.57 -15.55 -8.82
C ALA A 68 -8.15 -14.26 -9.40
N SER A 69 -8.55 -13.32 -8.53
CA SER A 69 -9.06 -12.00 -8.89
C SER A 69 -7.94 -10.95 -8.97
N ALA A 70 -6.74 -11.26 -8.47
CA ALA A 70 -5.58 -10.39 -8.52
C ALA A 70 -4.94 -10.38 -9.92
N ASP A 71 -4.13 -9.36 -10.19
CA ASP A 71 -3.39 -9.26 -11.45
C ASP A 71 -2.35 -10.40 -11.53
N PRO A 72 -2.40 -11.31 -12.52
CA PRO A 72 -1.52 -12.46 -12.60
C PRO A 72 -0.04 -12.09 -12.79
N GLN A 73 0.26 -10.83 -13.14
CA GLN A 73 1.64 -10.33 -13.18
C GLN A 73 2.16 -9.91 -11.80
N MET A 74 1.25 -9.68 -10.84
CA MET A 74 1.57 -9.25 -9.48
C MET A 74 1.54 -10.37 -8.47
N ILE A 75 0.86 -11.48 -8.76
CA ILE A 75 0.76 -12.62 -7.86
C ILE A 75 1.27 -13.89 -8.52
N LYS A 76 2.13 -14.62 -7.80
CA LYS A 76 2.54 -15.96 -8.14
C LYS A 76 2.21 -16.88 -6.98
N VAL A 77 1.37 -17.89 -7.25
CA VAL A 77 1.06 -18.95 -6.29
C VAL A 77 1.84 -20.20 -6.70
N ASP A 78 2.69 -20.70 -5.80
CA ASP A 78 3.41 -21.96 -5.99
C ASP A 78 2.52 -23.16 -5.60
N GLU A 79 2.90 -24.35 -6.05
CA GLU A 79 2.16 -25.60 -5.80
C GLU A 79 2.01 -25.92 -4.30
N ASP A 80 3.01 -25.53 -3.50
CA ASP A 80 3.01 -25.71 -2.04
C ASP A 80 2.15 -24.67 -1.29
N GLY A 81 1.46 -23.79 -2.01
CA GLY A 81 0.61 -22.73 -1.45
C GLY A 81 1.37 -21.48 -0.96
N ALA A 82 2.67 -21.40 -1.21
CA ALA A 82 3.44 -20.18 -1.06
C ALA A 82 2.99 -19.14 -2.10
N VAL A 83 3.02 -17.87 -1.72
CA VAL A 83 2.60 -16.77 -2.60
C VAL A 83 3.66 -15.67 -2.58
N ASP A 84 4.13 -15.31 -3.76
CA ASP A 84 4.98 -14.14 -3.98
C ASP A 84 4.15 -13.03 -4.63
N LEU A 85 4.12 -11.86 -3.99
CA LEU A 85 3.54 -10.65 -4.53
C LEU A 85 4.62 -9.69 -5.03
N LEU A 86 4.33 -9.00 -6.14
CA LEU A 86 5.11 -7.90 -6.67
C LEU A 86 4.19 -6.71 -6.95
N VAL A 87 4.18 -5.72 -6.05
CA VAL A 87 3.17 -4.66 -6.01
C VAL A 87 3.77 -3.28 -6.15
N PHE A 88 3.08 -2.42 -6.91
CA PHE A 88 3.41 -0.98 -6.99
C PHE A 88 2.37 -0.13 -6.24
N GLY A 89 1.10 -0.54 -6.29
CA GLY A 89 0.02 0.21 -5.66
C GLY A 89 0.01 0.00 -4.15
N LEU A 90 -0.13 1.09 -3.41
CA LEU A 90 -0.22 1.13 -1.96
C LEU A 90 -1.52 1.84 -1.54
N VAL A 91 -2.11 1.39 -0.45
CA VAL A 91 -3.15 2.12 0.29
C VAL A 91 -2.57 2.51 1.64
N LEU A 92 -2.71 3.78 2.01
CA LEU A 92 -2.28 4.32 3.29
C LEU A 92 -3.44 5.01 4.00
N ALA A 93 -3.48 4.88 5.32
CA ALA A 93 -4.36 5.68 6.18
C ALA A 93 -3.69 5.94 7.52
N ALA A 94 -3.77 7.18 8.03
CA ALA A 94 -3.22 7.53 9.33
C ALA A 94 -3.85 6.67 10.44
N ARG A 95 -3.08 6.22 11.42
CA ARG A 95 -3.60 5.34 12.49
C ARG A 95 -4.50 6.07 13.47
N VAL A 96 -4.29 7.37 13.67
CA VAL A 96 -5.09 8.19 14.58
C VAL A 96 -6.27 8.79 13.82
N GLN A 97 -7.47 8.64 14.39
CA GLN A 97 -8.68 9.24 13.81
C GLN A 97 -8.57 10.77 13.84
N GLY A 98 -8.80 11.41 12.69
CA GLY A 98 -8.67 12.86 12.53
C GLY A 98 -7.30 13.31 12.02
N GLU A 99 -6.28 12.45 12.01
CA GLU A 99 -5.02 12.70 11.29
C GLU A 99 -5.14 12.27 9.84
N GLN A 100 -4.48 13.02 8.96
CA GLN A 100 -4.42 12.78 7.51
C GLN A 100 -2.98 12.93 7.04
N LEU A 101 -2.64 12.29 5.93
CA LEU A 101 -1.39 12.59 5.26
C LEU A 101 -1.45 14.03 4.75
N HIS A 102 -0.49 14.85 5.18
CA HIS A 102 -0.42 16.26 4.80
C HIS A 102 1.02 16.68 4.50
N ALA A 103 1.17 17.79 3.77
CA ALA A 103 2.47 18.35 3.44
C ALA A 103 3.27 18.68 4.72
N GLY A 104 4.57 18.42 4.70
CA GLY A 104 5.49 18.64 5.81
C GLY A 104 5.40 17.61 6.96
N MET A 105 4.54 16.58 6.87
CA MET A 105 4.48 15.52 7.89
C MET A 105 5.80 14.76 7.96
N ARG A 106 6.20 14.33 9.17
CA ARG A 106 7.41 13.53 9.40
C ARG A 106 7.08 12.42 10.39
N GLY A 107 7.27 11.17 9.97
CA GLY A 107 7.02 10.00 10.81
C GLY A 107 5.57 9.82 11.24
N LEU A 108 4.60 10.12 10.37
CA LEU A 108 3.19 9.86 10.64
C LEU A 108 2.94 8.35 10.63
N ALA A 109 2.44 7.80 11.73
CA ALA A 109 2.06 6.40 11.81
C ALA A 109 0.84 6.12 10.93
N ALA A 110 1.01 5.26 9.93
CA ALA A 110 -0.03 4.88 8.97
C ALA A 110 -0.17 3.36 8.86
N GLY A 111 -1.39 2.90 8.64
CA GLY A 111 -1.64 1.55 8.13
C GLY A 111 -1.26 1.48 6.66
N LEU A 112 -0.49 0.45 6.29
CA LEU A 112 -0.09 0.15 4.93
C LEU A 112 -0.82 -1.10 4.44
N ALA A 113 -1.41 -1.00 3.25
CA ALA A 113 -1.90 -2.14 2.49
C ALA A 113 -1.34 -2.15 1.07
N TYR A 114 -1.13 -3.33 0.51
CA TYR A 114 -0.71 -3.54 -0.86
C TYR A 114 -1.92 -3.70 -1.78
N VAL A 115 -1.96 -2.96 -2.88
CA VAL A 115 -2.97 -3.15 -3.92
C VAL A 115 -2.62 -4.41 -4.70
N VAL A 116 -3.52 -5.39 -4.67
CA VAL A 116 -3.36 -6.70 -5.34
C VAL A 116 -4.21 -6.81 -6.61
N ASP A 117 -5.20 -5.93 -6.77
CA ASP A 117 -5.97 -5.75 -8.00
C ASP A 117 -5.91 -4.27 -8.42
N ASN A 118 -5.21 -4.03 -9.54
CA ASN A 118 -4.94 -2.69 -10.08
C ASN A 118 -6.20 -1.92 -10.51
N THR A 119 -7.33 -2.61 -10.72
CA THR A 119 -8.58 -1.95 -11.05
C THR A 119 -9.04 -1.01 -9.92
N LEU A 120 -8.58 -1.24 -8.69
CA LEU A 120 -8.84 -0.39 -7.52
C LEU A 120 -8.49 1.09 -7.75
N LEU A 121 -7.44 1.37 -8.55
CA LEU A 121 -7.04 2.74 -8.86
C LEU A 121 -8.13 3.55 -9.59
N ARG A 122 -9.10 2.86 -10.20
CA ARG A 122 -10.22 3.45 -10.94
C ARG A 122 -11.54 3.37 -10.19
N ASP A 123 -11.59 2.65 -9.08
CA ASP A 123 -12.83 2.45 -8.33
C ASP A 123 -13.28 3.77 -7.68
N PRO A 124 -14.60 4.00 -7.56
CA PRO A 124 -15.12 5.21 -6.91
C PRO A 124 -14.89 5.19 -5.39
N VAL A 125 -14.85 4.01 -4.78
CA VAL A 125 -14.66 3.76 -3.34
C VAL A 125 -13.64 2.62 -3.13
N LEU A 126 -12.98 2.60 -1.97
CA LEU A 126 -12.00 1.57 -1.63
C LEU A 126 -12.70 0.22 -1.43
N ASP A 127 -12.38 -0.75 -2.30
CA ASP A 127 -12.72 -2.15 -2.09
C ASP A 127 -11.58 -2.84 -1.33
N LEU A 128 -11.80 -3.13 -0.05
CA LEU A 128 -10.81 -3.79 0.80
C LEU A 128 -10.44 -5.20 0.31
N ARG A 129 -11.23 -5.84 -0.55
CA ARG A 129 -10.88 -7.15 -1.14
C ARG A 129 -9.79 -7.06 -2.19
N LYS A 130 -9.54 -5.85 -2.71
CA LYS A 130 -8.48 -5.53 -3.70
C LYS A 130 -7.19 -5.03 -3.06
N ALA A 131 -7.14 -4.97 -1.72
CA ALA A 131 -5.99 -4.52 -0.96
C ALA A 131 -5.69 -5.46 0.20
N LEU A 132 -4.42 -5.81 0.38
CA LEU A 132 -3.94 -6.63 1.48
C LEU A 132 -3.33 -5.74 2.56
N TYR A 133 -3.95 -5.64 3.74
CA TYR A 133 -3.32 -4.96 4.88
C TYR A 133 -2.06 -5.71 5.33
N VAL A 134 -0.94 -5.01 5.43
CA VAL A 134 0.37 -5.63 5.70
C VAL A 134 1.09 -5.08 6.91
N ALA A 135 0.99 -3.77 7.19
CA ALA A 135 1.86 -3.18 8.19
C ALA A 135 1.30 -1.91 8.84
N VAL A 136 1.92 -1.54 9.96
CA VAL A 136 1.95 -0.18 10.49
C VAL A 136 3.34 0.38 10.22
N VAL A 137 3.40 1.56 9.61
CA VAL A 137 4.64 2.18 9.13
C VAL A 137 4.67 3.67 9.45
N ASP A 138 5.86 4.25 9.44
CA ASP A 138 6.08 5.68 9.56
C ASP A 138 6.24 6.32 8.18
N VAL A 139 5.42 7.33 7.90
CA VAL A 139 5.37 8.03 6.61
C VAL A 139 5.82 9.47 6.76
N THR A 140 6.71 9.90 5.86
CA THR A 140 7.23 11.27 5.80
C THR A 140 6.93 11.89 4.45
N ASP A 141 6.43 13.13 4.44
CA ASP A 141 6.28 13.90 3.21
C ASP A 141 7.66 14.28 2.65
N ARG A 142 7.82 14.05 1.36
CA ARG A 142 9.02 14.34 0.55
C ARG A 142 8.69 15.21 -0.65
N SER A 143 7.53 15.88 -0.65
CA SER A 143 7.08 16.71 -1.77
C SER A 143 8.00 17.91 -2.05
N ASP A 144 8.84 18.31 -1.10
CA ASP A 144 9.85 19.36 -1.24
C ASP A 144 11.18 18.86 -1.87
N GLU A 145 11.39 17.54 -1.91
CA GLU A 145 12.59 16.95 -2.53
C GLU A 145 12.44 16.99 -4.06
N THR A 146 13.17 17.91 -4.72
CA THR A 146 13.25 17.98 -6.18
C THR A 146 13.91 16.69 -6.72
N PRO A 147 13.43 16.11 -7.85
CA PRO A 147 14.02 14.91 -8.44
C PRO A 147 15.49 15.06 -8.84
#